data_AF-A0A1A8VPI7-F1
#
_entry.id   AF-A0A1A8VPI7-F1
#
_cell.length_a   1.000
_cell.length_b   1.000
_cell.length_c   1.000
_cell.angle_alpha   90.00
_cell.angle_beta   90.00
_cell.angle_gamma   90.00
#
_symmetry.space_group_name_H-M   'P 1'
#
loop_
_entity.id
_entity.type
_entity.pdbx_description
1 polymer ?
#
loop_
_entity_poly.entity_id
_entity_poly.type
_entity_poly.pdbx_seq_one_letter_code
_entity_poly.pdbx_strand_id
1 'polypeptide(L)'
;MNISLKRGTRRGLFYLIIVVTFLNLVRSLHMNKVRYTLREQSFLYVKNRFFFFFKKRKINLKRVEMEFCEVDLDEFCYKQFDQTKKSCSFIPYDKKEFIQKVNELIKQKKIKVVPGYAGFCKHIFIENFTDATIETIEINNKNRDLIKTDYISRRDNELPVLIRWISKKDVKDIIKAKYLDLILYSREQIEKENNETKTVPNKKSNCLYSIICIKPQNEDYELPMTPITMLRNTLITEGGSGINLNRDKYLESVKYWRHHVSIIDN
;
A
#
# COMPACT_ATOMS: atom_id res chain seq x y z
N MET A 1 -38.28 -68.96 30.67
CA MET A 1 -39.21 -67.87 30.29
C MET A 1 -38.46 -66.97 29.32
N ASN A 2 -38.93 -66.95 28.07
CA ASN A 2 -38.33 -66.25 26.92
C ASN A 2 -38.27 -64.73 27.11
N ILE A 3 -37.17 -64.09 26.66
CA ILE A 3 -37.24 -62.96 25.71
C ILE A 3 -36.03 -63.05 24.75
N SER A 4 -36.36 -63.31 23.48
CA SER A 4 -35.51 -63.14 22.30
C SER A 4 -35.49 -61.67 21.88
N LEU A 5 -34.31 -61.10 21.60
CA LEU A 5 -34.16 -59.86 20.83
C LEU A 5 -32.94 -59.91 19.88
N LYS A 6 -33.22 -60.50 18.72
CA LYS A 6 -32.87 -60.07 17.33
C LYS A 6 -31.46 -59.56 16.99
N ARG A 7 -30.81 -60.35 16.12
CA ARG A 7 -29.85 -59.93 15.08
C ARG A 7 -30.37 -58.69 14.32
N GLY A 8 -29.93 -57.48 14.69
CA GLY A 8 -30.42 -56.24 14.05
C GLY A 8 -29.43 -55.06 13.97
N THR A 9 -28.25 -55.13 14.57
CA THR A 9 -27.43 -53.92 14.83
C THR A 9 -26.15 -53.77 14.01
N ARG A 10 -25.77 -54.73 13.16
CA ARG A 10 -24.60 -54.57 12.26
C ARG A 10 -24.93 -54.03 10.86
N ARG A 11 -26.15 -54.25 10.34
CA ARG A 11 -26.54 -53.75 9.01
C ARG A 11 -26.89 -52.25 9.03
N GLY A 12 -27.51 -51.75 10.10
CA GLY A 12 -27.85 -50.33 10.24
C GLY A 12 -26.63 -49.42 10.34
N LEU A 13 -25.59 -49.84 11.08
CA LEU A 13 -24.34 -49.07 11.20
C LEU A 13 -23.56 -49.04 9.88
N PHE A 14 -23.54 -50.14 9.13
CA PHE A 14 -22.93 -50.20 7.80
C PHE A 14 -23.67 -49.32 6.79
N TYR A 15 -25.01 -49.29 6.83
CA TYR A 15 -25.82 -48.43 5.99
C TYR A 15 -25.60 -46.95 6.30
N LEU A 16 -25.48 -46.60 7.58
CA LEU A 16 -25.20 -45.22 8.01
C LEU A 16 -23.81 -44.74 7.51
N ILE A 17 -22.78 -45.61 7.59
CA ILE A 17 -21.44 -45.29 7.10
C ILE A 17 -21.44 -45.13 5.56
N ILE A 18 -22.17 -45.97 4.83
CA ILE A 18 -22.31 -45.85 3.37
C ILE A 18 -23.04 -44.55 3.00
N VAL A 19 -24.11 -44.18 3.71
CA VAL A 19 -24.85 -42.93 3.43
C VAL A 19 -24.00 -41.69 3.72
N VAL A 20 -23.24 -41.68 4.82
CA VAL A 20 -22.37 -40.54 5.16
C VAL A 20 -21.19 -40.40 4.18
N THR A 21 -20.58 -41.52 3.78
CA THR A 21 -19.50 -41.51 2.78
C THR A 21 -20.02 -41.12 1.39
N PHE A 22 -21.21 -41.57 1.01
CA PHE A 22 -21.86 -41.17 -0.24
C PHE A 22 -22.24 -39.68 -0.25
N LEU A 23 -22.79 -39.16 0.85
CA LEU A 23 -23.10 -37.73 0.98
C LEU A 23 -21.84 -36.85 0.92
N ASN A 24 -20.73 -37.28 1.54
CA ASN A 24 -19.45 -36.57 1.44
C ASN A 24 -18.87 -36.62 0.02
N LEU A 25 -19.02 -37.73 -0.70
CA LEU A 25 -18.60 -37.86 -2.10
C LEU A 25 -19.43 -36.95 -3.01
N VAL A 26 -20.75 -36.92 -2.85
CA VAL A 26 -21.65 -36.02 -3.61
C VAL A 26 -21.33 -34.55 -3.32
N ARG A 27 -21.05 -34.20 -2.05
CA ARG A 27 -20.67 -32.83 -1.67
C ARG A 27 -19.32 -32.42 -2.26
N SER A 28 -18.35 -33.34 -2.29
CA SER A 28 -17.03 -33.11 -2.93
C SER A 28 -17.16 -32.97 -4.46
N LEU A 29 -17.96 -33.81 -5.12
CA LEU A 29 -18.23 -33.73 -6.55
C LEU A 29 -18.98 -32.44 -6.91
N HIS A 30 -19.93 -31.99 -6.09
CA HIS A 30 -20.64 -30.73 -6.32
C HIS A 30 -19.73 -29.52 -6.16
N MET A 31 -18.85 -29.50 -5.15
CA MET A 31 -17.86 -28.44 -4.94
C MET A 31 -16.80 -28.41 -6.06
N ASN A 32 -16.39 -29.56 -6.60
CA ASN A 32 -15.48 -29.63 -7.73
C ASN A 32 -16.14 -29.22 -9.05
N LYS A 33 -17.44 -29.50 -9.23
CA LYS A 33 -18.20 -29.05 -10.41
C LYS A 33 -18.35 -27.53 -10.41
N VAL A 34 -18.65 -26.91 -9.26
CA VAL A 34 -18.72 -25.44 -9.10
C VAL A 34 -17.34 -24.76 -9.33
N ARG A 35 -16.24 -25.43 -8.97
CA ARG A 35 -14.88 -24.96 -9.27
C ARG A 35 -14.48 -25.10 -10.74
N TYR A 36 -15.04 -26.07 -11.47
CA TYR A 36 -14.79 -26.23 -12.90
C TYR A 36 -15.63 -25.25 -13.76
N THR A 37 -16.87 -24.93 -13.37
CA THR A 37 -17.69 -23.96 -14.12
C THR A 37 -17.25 -22.51 -13.99
N LEU A 38 -16.48 -22.15 -12.95
CA LEU A 38 -15.99 -20.78 -12.75
C LEU A 38 -14.62 -20.50 -13.40
N ARG A 39 -14.00 -21.49 -14.07
CA ARG A 39 -12.67 -21.35 -14.68
C ARG A 39 -12.67 -21.28 -16.21
N GLU A 40 -13.82 -21.45 -16.87
CA GLU A 40 -13.98 -21.37 -18.33
C GLU A 40 -15.00 -20.33 -18.79
N GLN A 41 -14.90 -19.10 -18.28
CA GLN A 41 -15.58 -17.95 -18.90
C GLN A 41 -14.60 -16.82 -19.21
N SER A 42 -13.74 -17.07 -20.19
CA SER A 42 -13.35 -16.06 -21.17
C SER A 42 -12.68 -16.79 -22.34
N PHE A 43 -12.99 -16.35 -23.56
CA PHE A 43 -12.69 -16.97 -24.86
C PHE A 43 -13.73 -17.98 -25.36
N LEU A 44 -14.76 -17.47 -26.03
CA LEU A 44 -15.04 -17.94 -27.38
C LEU A 44 -15.85 -16.89 -28.17
N TYR A 45 -15.30 -16.56 -29.34
CA TYR A 45 -15.81 -15.63 -30.32
C TYR A 45 -16.91 -16.33 -31.13
N VAL A 46 -18.16 -15.84 -31.06
CA VAL A 46 -19.22 -16.28 -31.98
C VAL A 46 -20.00 -15.05 -32.46
N LYS A 47 -19.88 -14.78 -33.76
CA LYS A 47 -20.80 -13.96 -34.55
C LYS A 47 -22.22 -14.50 -34.36
N ASN A 48 -23.11 -13.71 -33.75
CA ASN A 48 -24.47 -13.57 -34.25
C ASN A 48 -25.19 -12.38 -33.60
N ARG A 49 -25.91 -11.65 -34.46
CA ARG A 49 -26.70 -10.46 -34.15
C ARG A 49 -27.72 -10.73 -33.04
N PHE A 50 -27.51 -10.13 -31.88
CA PHE A 50 -28.57 -9.78 -30.95
C PHE A 50 -28.33 -8.35 -30.46
N PHE A 51 -29.23 -7.45 -30.83
CA PHE A 51 -29.24 -6.07 -30.35
C PHE A 51 -29.71 -6.07 -28.89
N PHE A 52 -28.80 -6.38 -27.96
CA PHE A 52 -29.04 -6.15 -26.54
C PHE A 52 -28.65 -4.71 -26.22
N PHE A 53 -29.66 -3.90 -25.95
CA PHE A 53 -29.53 -2.53 -25.46
C PHE A 53 -28.89 -2.57 -24.06
N PHE A 54 -27.55 -2.51 -24.00
CA PHE A 54 -26.83 -2.38 -22.73
C PHE A 54 -27.12 -1.00 -22.16
N LYS A 55 -28.07 -0.93 -21.22
CA LYS A 55 -28.26 0.22 -20.34
C LYS A 55 -26.95 0.39 -19.57
N LYS A 56 -26.14 1.40 -19.94
CA LYS A 56 -24.94 1.80 -19.20
C LYS A 56 -25.31 1.94 -17.72
N ARG A 57 -24.96 0.95 -16.91
CA ARG A 57 -24.99 1.07 -15.46
C ARG A 57 -23.90 2.09 -15.14
N LYS A 58 -24.30 3.34 -14.89
CA LYS A 58 -23.44 4.35 -14.28
C LYS A 58 -22.97 3.75 -12.96
N ILE A 59 -21.73 3.29 -12.91
CA ILE A 59 -21.04 3.04 -11.65
C ILE A 59 -20.91 4.41 -11.02
N ASN A 60 -21.78 4.70 -10.07
CA ASN A 60 -21.76 5.93 -9.30
C ASN A 60 -20.58 5.77 -8.33
N LEU A 61 -19.39 6.20 -8.75
CA LEU A 61 -18.27 6.41 -7.84
C LEU A 61 -18.74 7.43 -6.81
N LYS A 62 -19.14 6.95 -5.62
CA LYS A 62 -19.40 7.82 -4.48
C LYS A 62 -18.13 8.66 -4.30
N ARG A 63 -18.25 9.97 -4.55
CA ARG A 63 -17.20 10.94 -4.27
C ARG A 63 -16.99 10.85 -2.76
N VAL A 64 -15.88 10.24 -2.34
CA VAL A 64 -15.50 10.22 -0.92
C VAL A 64 -15.32 11.68 -0.54
N GLU A 65 -16.23 12.19 0.28
CA GLU A 65 -16.16 13.55 0.77
C GLU A 65 -14.92 13.66 1.66
N MET A 66 -14.15 14.74 1.50
CA MET A 66 -12.94 14.92 2.29
C MET A 66 -13.32 15.13 3.76
N GLU A 67 -12.87 14.21 4.63
CA GLU A 67 -13.14 14.24 6.07
C GLU A 67 -12.41 15.39 6.81
N PHE A 68 -11.52 16.11 6.12
CA PHE A 68 -10.70 17.19 6.69
C PHE A 68 -10.59 18.37 5.72
N CYS A 69 -10.43 19.58 6.26
CA CYS A 69 -10.30 20.84 5.51
C CYS A 69 -8.88 21.44 5.56
N GLU A 70 -7.98 20.84 6.33
CA GLU A 70 -6.57 21.19 6.43
C GLU A 70 -5.76 20.00 6.96
N VAL A 71 -4.46 20.05 6.75
CA VAL A 71 -3.47 19.07 7.19
C VAL A 71 -2.28 19.78 7.81
N ASP A 72 -1.58 19.07 8.69
CA ASP A 72 -0.30 19.52 9.24
C ASP A 72 0.86 18.72 8.64
N LEU A 73 2.08 19.02 9.06
CA LEU A 73 3.28 18.27 8.70
C LEU A 73 3.85 17.59 9.94
N ASP A 74 3.97 16.27 9.90
CA ASP A 74 4.58 15.52 10.99
C ASP A 74 6.10 15.72 11.03
N GLU A 75 6.69 15.65 12.23
CA GLU A 75 8.13 15.84 12.44
C GLU A 75 8.96 14.80 11.68
N PHE A 76 8.39 13.60 11.41
CA PHE A 76 9.04 12.60 10.56
C PHE A 76 9.36 13.12 9.16
N CYS A 77 8.51 14.00 8.63
CA CYS A 77 8.65 14.54 7.28
C CYS A 77 9.62 15.73 7.23
N TYR A 78 9.98 16.34 8.37
CA TYR A 78 10.80 17.56 8.40
C TYR A 78 12.17 17.39 7.74
N LYS A 79 12.78 16.20 7.87
CA LYS A 79 14.06 15.88 7.23
C LYS A 79 14.04 16.02 5.71
N GLN A 80 12.87 15.90 5.07
CA GLN A 80 12.76 16.08 3.62
C GLN A 80 12.95 17.54 3.17
N PHE A 81 12.88 18.50 4.09
CA PHE A 81 13.11 19.92 3.81
C PHE A 81 14.53 20.38 4.21
N ASP A 82 15.37 19.45 4.68
CA ASP A 82 16.75 19.71 5.09
C ASP A 82 17.71 19.12 4.05
N GLN A 83 18.38 19.97 3.28
CA GLN A 83 19.31 19.54 2.24
C GLN A 83 20.50 18.73 2.79
N THR A 84 20.82 18.86 4.08
CA THR A 84 21.88 18.09 4.72
C THR A 84 21.47 16.64 5.02
N LYS A 85 20.15 16.35 5.03
CA LYS A 85 19.61 15.01 5.28
C LYS A 85 19.52 14.21 4.00
N LYS A 86 20.63 13.56 3.69
CA LYS A 86 20.86 12.79 2.47
C LYS A 86 20.14 11.45 2.38
N SER A 87 19.57 10.94 3.47
CA SER A 87 18.92 9.61 3.54
C SER A 87 17.46 9.59 3.06
N CYS A 88 16.93 10.70 2.58
CA CYS A 88 15.57 10.81 2.07
C CYS A 88 15.46 11.79 0.89
N SER A 89 14.30 11.80 0.25
CA SER A 89 13.99 12.74 -0.84
C SER A 89 13.97 14.17 -0.32
N PHE A 90 14.72 15.04 -0.99
CA PHE A 90 14.78 16.47 -0.70
C PHE A 90 13.68 17.23 -1.44
N ILE A 91 12.93 18.05 -0.71
CA ILE A 91 11.88 18.95 -1.19
C ILE A 91 12.46 20.37 -1.11
N PRO A 92 12.91 20.95 -2.24
CA PRO A 92 13.50 22.28 -2.28
C PRO A 92 12.40 23.35 -2.18
N TYR A 93 11.88 23.54 -0.97
CA TYR A 93 10.82 24.50 -0.67
C TYR A 93 10.86 24.87 0.82
N ASP A 94 10.39 26.06 1.21
CA ASP A 94 10.24 26.36 2.64
C ASP A 94 9.12 25.48 3.25
N LYS A 95 9.40 24.87 4.40
CA LYS A 95 8.49 23.92 5.03
C LYS A 95 7.14 24.54 5.42
N LYS A 96 7.13 25.79 5.89
CA LYS A 96 5.89 26.49 6.30
C LYS A 96 5.09 26.91 5.09
N GLU A 97 5.76 27.48 4.09
CA GLU A 97 5.13 27.86 2.82
C GLU A 97 4.56 26.63 2.09
N PHE A 98 5.26 25.48 2.15
CA PHE A 98 4.79 24.22 1.55
C PHE A 98 3.42 23.83 2.12
N ILE A 99 3.30 23.80 3.45
CA ILE A 99 2.04 23.45 4.12
C ILE A 99 0.96 24.46 3.87
N GLN A 100 1.29 25.76 3.86
CA GLN A 100 0.32 26.79 3.49
C GLN A 100 -0.24 26.53 2.09
N LYS A 101 0.63 26.26 1.11
CA LYS A 101 0.24 25.98 -0.27
C LYS A 101 -0.63 24.73 -0.38
N VAL A 102 -0.28 23.64 0.31
CA VAL A 102 -1.09 22.42 0.34
C VAL A 102 -2.49 22.70 0.92
N ASN A 103 -2.56 23.44 2.02
CA ASN A 103 -3.84 23.80 2.65
C ASN A 103 -4.69 24.75 1.79
N GLU A 104 -4.08 25.66 1.03
CA GLU A 104 -4.79 26.44 0.02
C GLU A 104 -5.42 25.55 -1.06
N LEU A 105 -4.68 24.56 -1.57
CA LEU A 105 -5.19 23.61 -2.58
C LEU A 105 -6.32 22.73 -2.02
N ILE A 106 -6.23 22.31 -0.76
CA ILE A 106 -7.30 21.60 -0.03
C ILE A 106 -8.57 22.46 0.01
N LYS A 107 -8.46 23.72 0.46
CA LYS A 107 -9.60 24.64 0.59
C LYS A 107 -10.26 24.94 -0.76
N GLN A 108 -9.46 25.01 -1.82
CA GLN A 108 -9.96 25.18 -3.19
C GLN A 108 -10.62 23.91 -3.77
N LYS A 109 -10.62 22.79 -3.04
CA LYS A 109 -11.11 21.47 -3.51
C LYS A 109 -10.45 21.03 -4.82
N LYS A 110 -9.20 21.44 -5.04
CA LYS A 110 -8.40 21.11 -6.24
C LYS A 110 -7.56 19.85 -6.08
N ILE A 111 -7.76 19.11 -5.00
CA ILE A 111 -7.00 17.90 -4.70
C ILE A 111 -7.90 16.66 -4.70
N LYS A 112 -7.28 15.52 -4.99
CA LYS A 112 -7.91 14.21 -4.89
C LYS A 112 -7.31 13.48 -3.69
N VAL A 113 -8.14 13.21 -2.69
CA VAL A 113 -7.77 12.34 -1.56
C VAL A 113 -8.14 10.91 -1.93
N VAL A 114 -7.21 9.96 -1.76
CA VAL A 114 -7.47 8.53 -1.95
C VAL A 114 -7.12 7.75 -0.69
N PRO A 115 -7.78 6.60 -0.44
CA PRO A 115 -7.37 5.70 0.64
C PRO A 115 -5.97 5.16 0.39
N GLY A 116 -5.17 5.05 1.44
CA GLY A 116 -3.89 4.33 1.42
C GLY A 116 -4.05 2.88 1.84
N TYR A 117 -2.93 2.26 2.21
CA TYR A 117 -2.87 0.83 2.55
C TYR A 117 -3.62 0.41 3.84
N ALA A 118 -4.01 1.37 4.69
CA ALA A 118 -4.72 1.16 5.95
C ALA A 118 -5.74 2.28 6.20
N GLY A 119 -6.70 2.06 7.11
CA GLY A 119 -7.79 3.02 7.38
C GLY A 119 -7.32 4.42 7.82
N PHE A 120 -6.21 4.49 8.57
CA PHE A 120 -5.59 5.73 9.01
C PHE A 120 -4.71 6.40 7.94
N CYS A 121 -4.45 5.74 6.81
CA CYS A 121 -3.53 6.20 5.78
C CYS A 121 -4.32 6.77 4.59
N LYS A 122 -3.95 7.96 4.13
CA LYS A 122 -4.50 8.60 2.94
C LYS A 122 -3.37 9.12 2.06
N HIS A 123 -3.67 9.33 0.78
CA HIS A 123 -2.77 9.99 -0.15
C HIS A 123 -3.44 11.21 -0.76
N ILE A 124 -2.65 12.25 -0.99
CA ILE A 124 -3.01 13.40 -1.81
C ILE A 124 -2.01 13.49 -2.95
N PHE A 125 -2.49 13.43 -4.18
CA PHE A 125 -1.67 13.68 -5.37
C PHE A 125 -1.90 15.09 -5.87
N ILE A 126 -0.82 15.85 -6.01
CA ILE A 126 -0.83 17.22 -6.54
C ILE A 126 0.28 17.41 -7.55
N GLU A 127 0.08 18.33 -8.49
CA GLU A 127 1.15 18.77 -9.38
C GLU A 127 2.33 19.31 -8.56
N ASN A 128 3.55 18.96 -8.98
CA ASN A 128 4.75 19.37 -8.28
C ASN A 128 5.02 20.86 -8.49
N PHE A 129 4.57 21.66 -7.52
CA PHE A 129 4.81 23.10 -7.47
C PHE A 129 6.21 23.46 -6.91
N THR A 130 7.02 22.47 -6.52
CA THR A 130 8.41 22.64 -6.05
C THR A 130 9.39 22.24 -7.15
N ASP A 131 10.70 22.25 -6.89
CA ASP A 131 11.71 21.67 -7.81
C ASP A 131 12.17 20.27 -7.40
N ALA A 132 11.37 19.56 -6.60
CA ALA A 132 11.66 18.18 -6.20
C ALA A 132 11.80 17.27 -7.43
N THR A 133 12.85 16.46 -7.45
CA THR A 133 13.16 15.55 -8.55
C THR A 133 12.65 14.14 -8.26
N ILE A 134 12.45 13.33 -9.31
CA ILE A 134 12.06 11.92 -9.14
C ILE A 134 13.00 11.17 -8.18
N GLU A 135 12.42 10.32 -7.34
CA GLU A 135 13.17 9.56 -6.31
C GLU A 135 13.43 8.11 -6.69
N THR A 136 12.93 7.65 -7.84
CA THR A 136 13.03 6.27 -8.29
C THR A 136 13.28 6.22 -9.80
N ILE A 137 14.15 5.32 -10.23
CA ILE A 137 14.43 5.05 -11.65
C ILE A 137 14.35 3.57 -11.96
N GLU A 138 14.03 3.26 -13.22
CA GLU A 138 14.07 1.90 -13.73
C GLU A 138 15.52 1.39 -13.83
N ILE A 139 15.73 0.14 -13.42
CA ILE A 139 17.02 -0.54 -13.51
C ILE A 139 17.22 -1.04 -14.94
N ASN A 140 18.31 -0.65 -15.57
CA ASN A 140 18.70 -1.06 -16.92
C ASN A 140 20.22 -1.31 -17.00
N ASN A 141 20.70 -1.74 -18.17
CA ASN A 141 22.12 -2.09 -18.36
C ASN A 141 23.09 -0.92 -18.16
N LYS A 142 22.62 0.34 -18.18
CA LYS A 142 23.48 1.53 -18.02
C LYS A 142 23.65 1.93 -16.56
N ASN A 143 22.72 1.57 -15.68
CA ASN A 143 22.70 2.02 -14.28
C ASN A 143 22.82 0.89 -13.26
N ARG A 144 22.68 -0.38 -13.68
CA ARG A 144 22.74 -1.54 -12.78
C ARG A 144 24.01 -1.59 -11.93
N ASP A 145 25.15 -1.26 -12.52
CA ASP A 145 26.45 -1.33 -11.84
C ASP A 145 26.69 -0.14 -10.89
N LEU A 146 25.80 0.86 -10.90
CA LEU A 146 25.83 2.00 -9.98
C LEU A 146 25.04 1.72 -8.69
N ILE A 147 24.32 0.60 -8.62
CA ILE A 147 23.50 0.25 -7.47
C ILE A 147 24.40 -0.11 -6.29
N LYS A 148 24.27 0.67 -5.21
CA LYS A 148 24.91 0.47 -3.92
C LYS A 148 23.95 -0.24 -2.97
N THR A 149 24.50 -0.91 -1.97
CA THR A 149 23.73 -1.58 -0.91
C THR A 149 24.39 -1.36 0.43
N ASP A 150 23.60 -1.17 1.47
CA ASP A 150 24.08 -1.03 2.85
C ASP A 150 22.92 -1.21 3.84
N TYR A 151 23.24 -1.31 5.12
CA TYR A 151 22.30 -1.32 6.24
C TYR A 151 22.08 0.11 6.74
N ILE A 152 20.90 0.68 6.48
CA ILE A 152 20.59 2.07 6.79
C ILE A 152 19.33 2.15 7.66
N SER A 153 19.40 2.93 8.75
CA SER A 153 18.25 3.30 9.58
C SER A 153 17.61 4.60 9.07
N ARG A 154 16.28 4.74 9.21
CA ARG A 154 15.57 5.98 8.85
C ARG A 154 15.63 7.03 9.98
N ARG A 155 15.88 6.56 11.21
CA ARG A 155 15.99 7.27 12.48
C ARG A 155 16.92 6.49 13.41
N ASP A 156 17.51 7.15 14.38
CA ASP A 156 18.49 6.54 15.31
C ASP A 156 17.89 5.45 16.20
N ASN A 157 16.57 5.50 16.44
CA ASN A 157 15.83 4.53 17.25
C ASN A 157 15.20 3.37 16.45
N GLU A 158 15.56 3.21 15.17
CA GLU A 158 15.11 2.10 14.33
C GLU A 158 16.28 1.19 13.94
N LEU A 159 16.04 -0.12 13.92
CA LEU A 159 17.01 -1.07 13.40
C LEU A 159 17.41 -0.75 11.94
N PRO A 160 18.70 -0.83 11.59
CA PRO A 160 19.14 -0.63 10.23
C PRO A 160 18.70 -1.81 9.37
N VAL A 161 18.28 -1.51 8.13
CA VAL A 161 17.79 -2.53 7.20
C VAL A 161 18.57 -2.47 5.89
N LEU A 162 18.71 -3.62 5.23
CA LEU A 162 19.34 -3.67 3.92
C LEU A 162 18.51 -2.86 2.92
N ILE A 163 19.13 -1.83 2.35
CA ILE A 163 18.56 -1.05 1.26
C ILE A 163 19.48 -1.09 0.03
N ARG A 164 18.93 -0.67 -1.11
CA ARG A 164 19.68 -0.46 -2.35
C ARG A 164 19.30 0.85 -2.99
N TRP A 165 20.27 1.55 -3.55
CA TRP A 165 20.05 2.86 -4.17
C TRP A 165 21.11 3.17 -5.23
N ILE A 166 20.85 4.18 -6.04
CA ILE A 166 21.88 4.86 -6.83
C ILE A 166 22.09 6.24 -6.21
N SER A 167 23.34 6.67 -6.02
CA SER A 167 23.59 8.01 -5.50
C SER A 167 23.15 9.05 -6.54
N LYS A 168 22.51 10.13 -6.10
CA LYS A 168 22.00 11.18 -7.01
C LYS A 168 23.08 11.75 -7.93
N LYS A 169 24.31 11.92 -7.43
CA LYS A 169 25.48 12.37 -8.22
C LYS A 169 25.85 11.43 -9.38
N ASP A 170 25.46 10.15 -9.31
CA ASP A 170 25.75 9.13 -10.31
C ASP A 170 24.62 9.06 -11.38
N VAL A 171 23.52 9.82 -11.21
CA VAL A 171 22.41 9.92 -12.16
C VAL A 171 22.61 11.15 -13.05
N LYS A 172 22.80 10.94 -14.36
CA LYS A 172 23.10 12.03 -15.31
C LYS A 172 21.93 12.99 -15.56
N ASP A 173 20.72 12.46 -15.71
CA ASP A 173 19.55 13.22 -16.15
C ASP A 173 18.41 13.13 -15.12
N ILE A 174 18.66 13.59 -13.89
CA ILE A 174 17.61 13.60 -12.89
C ILE A 174 16.60 14.71 -13.19
N ILE A 175 15.36 14.31 -13.47
CA ILE A 175 14.30 15.23 -13.88
C ILE A 175 13.42 15.64 -12.70
N LYS A 176 12.84 16.84 -12.80
CA LYS A 176 11.76 17.30 -11.95
C LYS A 176 10.59 16.32 -12.01
N ALA A 177 10.06 15.94 -10.85
CA ALA A 177 8.88 15.08 -10.77
C ALA A 177 7.64 15.84 -11.25
N LYS A 178 6.68 15.14 -11.86
CA LYS A 178 5.39 15.74 -12.28
C LYS A 178 4.44 15.97 -11.11
N TYR A 179 4.44 15.05 -10.15
CA TYR A 179 3.52 15.03 -9.02
C TYR A 179 4.27 14.87 -7.70
N LEU A 180 3.59 15.28 -6.62
CA LEU A 180 3.94 14.93 -5.25
C LEU A 180 2.82 14.02 -4.71
N ASP A 181 3.19 12.82 -4.29
CA ASP A 181 2.35 11.97 -3.45
C ASP A 181 2.60 12.35 -1.99
N LEU A 182 1.63 13.02 -1.37
CA LEU A 182 1.64 13.33 0.05
C LEU A 182 0.97 12.17 0.78
N ILE A 183 1.73 11.47 1.61
CA ILE A 183 1.25 10.37 2.43
C ILE A 183 0.85 10.93 3.79
N LEU A 184 -0.40 10.70 4.19
CA LEU A 184 -0.97 11.24 5.40
C LEU A 184 -1.34 10.12 6.36
N TYR A 185 -1.00 10.30 7.63
CA TYR A 185 -1.54 9.49 8.72
C TYR A 185 -2.52 10.29 9.55
N SER A 186 -3.52 9.59 10.09
CA SER A 186 -4.41 10.18 11.08
C SER A 186 -3.63 10.53 12.34
N ARG A 187 -4.09 11.54 13.06
CA ARG A 187 -3.50 11.96 14.33
C ARG A 187 -3.43 10.80 15.32
N GLU A 188 -4.47 9.98 15.41
CA GLU A 188 -4.53 8.83 16.32
C GLU A 188 -3.42 7.81 16.02
N GLN A 189 -3.13 7.56 14.74
CA GLN A 189 -2.04 6.66 14.36
C GLN A 189 -0.67 7.25 14.70
N ILE A 190 -0.46 8.55 14.45
CA ILE A 190 0.81 9.23 14.80
C ILE A 190 1.03 9.18 16.32
N GLU A 191 0.00 9.45 17.12
CA GLU A 191 0.07 9.35 18.58
C GLU A 191 0.37 7.92 19.05
N LYS A 192 -0.23 6.92 18.40
CA LYS A 192 0.05 5.50 18.68
C LYS A 192 1.50 5.15 18.39
N GLU A 193 2.03 5.49 17.23
CA GLU A 193 3.43 5.21 16.86
C GLU A 193 4.42 5.93 17.80
N ASN A 194 4.13 7.18 18.17
CA ASN A 194 4.94 7.92 19.12
C ASN A 194 4.98 7.25 20.50
N ASN A 195 3.84 6.76 21.01
CA ASN A 195 3.78 6.04 22.28
C ASN A 195 4.59 4.72 22.25
N GLU A 196 4.44 3.93 21.18
CA GLU A 196 5.10 2.63 21.04
C GLU A 196 6.62 2.77 20.85
N THR A 197 7.06 3.81 20.15
CA THR A 197 8.49 4.11 19.92
C THR A 197 9.11 4.99 21.00
N LYS A 198 8.34 5.37 22.03
CA LYS A 198 8.74 6.30 23.10
C LYS A 198 9.26 7.64 22.54
N THR A 199 8.70 8.08 21.42
CA THR A 199 9.03 9.35 20.77
C THR A 199 8.17 10.45 21.37
N VAL A 200 8.79 11.52 21.86
CA VAL A 200 8.08 12.72 22.34
C VAL A 200 8.14 13.78 21.24
N PRO A 201 7.02 14.11 20.56
CA PRO A 201 7.02 15.16 19.54
C PRO A 201 7.21 16.53 20.20
N ASN A 202 7.95 17.42 19.54
CA ASN A 202 8.09 18.81 19.98
C ASN A 202 6.76 19.58 19.87
N LYS A 203 5.94 19.23 18.88
CA LYS A 203 4.60 19.81 18.68
C LYS A 203 3.58 18.73 18.33
N LYS A 204 2.44 18.74 19.02
CA LYS A 204 1.26 17.95 18.62
C LYS A 204 0.42 18.70 17.60
N SER A 205 -0.06 18.00 16.59
CA SER A 205 -0.97 18.57 15.60
C SER A 205 -2.40 18.62 16.10
N ASN A 206 -3.12 19.68 15.73
CA ASN A 206 -4.57 19.78 15.91
C ASN A 206 -5.36 19.27 14.70
N CYS A 207 -4.70 18.98 13.58
CA CYS A 207 -5.33 18.46 12.37
C CYS A 207 -5.70 16.97 12.55
N LEU A 208 -6.73 16.52 11.82
CA LEU A 208 -7.11 15.11 11.80
C LEU A 208 -6.06 14.24 11.10
N TYR A 209 -5.38 14.81 10.12
CA TYR A 209 -4.34 14.14 9.34
C TYR A 209 -3.10 15.04 9.23
N SER A 210 -1.93 14.41 9.26
CA SER A 210 -0.66 15.08 9.01
C SER A 210 0.12 14.34 7.93
N ILE A 211 0.84 15.09 7.09
CA ILE A 211 1.75 14.53 6.09
C ILE A 211 2.95 13.92 6.82
N ILE A 212 3.16 12.62 6.64
CA ILE A 212 4.29 11.88 7.22
C ILE A 212 5.41 11.63 6.20
N CYS A 213 5.11 11.72 4.90
CA CYS A 213 6.10 11.55 3.84
C CYS A 213 5.61 12.21 2.55
N ILE A 214 6.55 12.76 1.78
CA ILE A 214 6.32 13.34 0.46
C ILE A 214 7.15 12.55 -0.55
N LYS A 215 6.51 12.00 -1.58
CA LYS A 215 7.19 11.27 -2.67
C LYS A 215 7.06 12.01 -3.99
N PRO A 216 8.13 12.63 -4.49
CA PRO A 216 8.15 13.19 -5.84
C PRO A 216 8.19 12.06 -6.88
N GLN A 217 7.17 12.01 -7.75
CA GLN A 217 7.03 10.95 -8.74
C GLN A 217 6.36 11.45 -10.03
N ASN A 218 6.36 10.62 -11.08
CA ASN A 218 5.74 10.96 -12.36
C ASN A 218 4.31 10.44 -12.53
N GLU A 219 3.86 9.62 -11.58
CA GLU A 219 2.54 9.00 -11.57
C GLU A 219 1.60 9.75 -10.62
N ASP A 220 0.31 9.83 -10.94
CA ASP A 220 -0.74 10.44 -10.12
C ASP A 220 -1.51 9.41 -9.25
N TYR A 221 -0.86 8.27 -8.99
CA TYR A 221 -1.35 7.18 -8.15
C TYR A 221 -0.23 6.61 -7.27
N GLU A 222 -0.62 5.84 -6.25
CA GLU A 222 0.31 5.28 -5.27
C GLU A 222 1.27 4.28 -5.93
N LEU A 223 2.56 4.56 -5.90
CA LEU A 223 3.60 3.58 -6.22
C LEU A 223 3.81 2.64 -5.02
N PRO A 224 4.01 1.32 -5.24
CA PRO A 224 4.17 0.37 -4.15
C PRO A 224 5.30 0.78 -3.19
N MET A 225 5.03 0.71 -1.88
CA MET A 225 6.08 0.87 -0.87
C MET A 225 7.20 -0.16 -1.07
N THR A 226 8.43 0.12 -0.62
CA THR A 226 9.51 -0.87 -0.68
C THR A 226 9.16 -2.11 0.15
N PRO A 227 9.59 -3.33 -0.26
CA PRO A 227 9.25 -4.56 0.46
C PRO A 227 9.64 -4.52 1.94
N ILE A 228 10.81 -3.92 2.24
CA ILE A 228 11.29 -3.75 3.60
C ILE A 228 10.40 -2.83 4.45
N THR A 229 9.79 -1.81 3.85
CA THR A 229 8.83 -0.95 4.55
C THR A 229 7.58 -1.74 4.94
N MET A 230 7.10 -2.63 4.08
CA MET A 230 5.97 -3.51 4.40
C MET A 230 6.30 -4.50 5.52
N LEU A 231 7.51 -5.06 5.54
CA LEU A 231 7.95 -5.95 6.62
C LEU A 231 8.09 -5.19 7.94
N ARG A 232 8.73 -4.02 7.93
CA ARG A 232 8.87 -3.19 9.13
C ARG A 232 7.52 -2.73 9.67
N ASN A 233 6.52 -2.46 8.81
CA ASN A 233 5.18 -2.11 9.27
C ASN A 233 4.53 -3.17 10.16
N THR A 234 5.02 -4.41 10.18
CA THR A 234 4.56 -5.45 11.13
C THR A 234 5.12 -5.28 12.55
N LEU A 235 6.16 -4.47 12.72
CA LEU A 235 6.89 -4.25 13.97
C LEU A 235 6.68 -2.80 14.44
N ILE A 236 5.59 -2.53 15.17
CA ILE A 236 5.27 -1.16 15.61
C ILE A 236 6.33 -0.54 16.52
N THR A 237 6.99 -1.38 17.33
CA THR A 237 8.07 -0.96 18.24
C THR A 237 9.35 -0.55 17.49
N GLU A 238 9.48 -0.92 16.21
CA GLU A 238 10.64 -0.64 15.34
C GLU A 238 10.30 0.40 14.26
N GLY A 239 9.39 1.33 14.55
CA GLY A 239 9.00 2.41 13.65
C GLY A 239 8.10 1.98 12.48
N GLY A 240 7.47 0.80 12.59
CA GLY A 240 6.39 0.37 11.72
C GLY A 240 5.03 0.90 12.17
N SER A 241 4.00 0.73 11.33
CA SER A 241 2.63 1.15 11.67
C SER A 241 1.81 0.13 12.46
N GLY A 242 2.33 -1.09 12.67
CA GLY A 242 1.65 -2.19 13.35
C GLY A 242 0.59 -2.90 12.50
N ILE A 243 0.69 -2.81 11.17
CA ILE A 243 -0.21 -3.48 10.23
C ILE A 243 0.38 -4.82 9.79
N ASN A 244 -0.45 -5.87 9.84
CA ASN A 244 -0.09 -7.21 9.40
C ASN A 244 0.28 -7.23 7.91
N LEU A 245 1.27 -8.07 7.57
CA LEU A 245 1.74 -8.21 6.21
C LEU A 245 0.62 -8.78 5.31
N ASN A 246 0.26 -8.04 4.27
CA ASN A 246 -0.53 -8.56 3.16
C ASN A 246 0.40 -9.18 2.11
N ARG A 247 0.31 -10.50 1.92
CA ARG A 247 1.20 -11.25 1.02
C ARG A 247 1.08 -10.83 -0.44
N ASP A 248 -0.14 -10.60 -0.93
CA ASP A 248 -0.36 -10.23 -2.34
C ASP A 248 0.21 -8.84 -2.62
N LYS A 249 -0.04 -7.88 -1.71
CA LYS A 249 0.56 -6.53 -1.78
C LYS A 249 2.08 -6.56 -1.68
N TYR A 250 2.64 -7.46 -0.87
CA TYR A 250 4.08 -7.64 -0.80
C TYR A 250 4.65 -8.13 -2.13
N LEU A 251 3.99 -9.07 -2.80
CA LEU A 251 4.42 -9.57 -4.11
C LEU A 251 4.28 -8.51 -5.21
N GLU A 252 3.25 -7.66 -5.16
CA GLU A 252 3.12 -6.48 -6.04
C GLU A 252 4.30 -5.51 -5.84
N SER A 253 4.63 -5.21 -4.59
CA SER A 253 5.81 -4.41 -4.23
C SER A 253 7.09 -5.03 -4.80
N VAL A 254 7.34 -6.33 -4.57
CA VAL A 254 8.52 -7.02 -5.10
C VAL A 254 8.56 -6.96 -6.62
N LYS A 255 7.44 -7.13 -7.33
CA LYS A 255 7.39 -7.06 -8.79
C LYS A 255 7.83 -5.69 -9.31
N TYR A 256 7.35 -4.61 -8.70
CA TYR A 256 7.74 -3.25 -9.03
C TYR A 256 9.22 -3.01 -8.70
N TRP A 257 9.59 -3.24 -7.44
CA TRP A 257 10.92 -2.93 -6.94
C TRP A 257 11.99 -3.81 -7.55
N ARG A 258 11.70 -5.01 -8.07
CA ARG A 258 12.68 -5.82 -8.82
C ARG A 258 13.30 -5.08 -10.00
N HIS A 259 12.54 -4.18 -10.62
CA HIS A 259 12.94 -3.42 -11.81
C HIS A 259 13.18 -1.94 -11.52
N HIS A 260 13.08 -1.50 -10.27
CA HIS A 260 13.25 -0.10 -9.88
C HIS A 260 14.23 0.01 -8.70
N VAL A 261 14.89 1.16 -8.61
CA VAL A 261 15.82 1.48 -7.53
C VAL A 261 15.65 2.93 -7.11
N SER A 262 15.74 3.18 -5.80
CA SER A 262 15.67 4.52 -5.25
C SER A 262 16.91 5.33 -5.62
N ILE A 263 16.72 6.64 -5.78
CA ILE A 263 17.80 7.62 -5.84
C ILE A 263 17.92 8.25 -4.46
N ILE A 264 19.12 8.20 -3.87
CA ILE A 264 19.40 8.76 -2.54
C ILE A 264 20.60 9.70 -2.65
N ASP A 265 20.60 10.81 -1.90
CA ASP A 265 21.65 11.85 -1.94
C ASP A 265 22.87 11.51 -1.05
N ASN A 266 23.09 10.22 -0.75
CA ASN A 266 24.12 9.69 0.17
C ASN A 266 25.54 10.07 -0.30
#